data_AF-A0A660Q240-F1
#
_entry.id   AF-A0A660Q240-F1
#
_cell.length_a   1.000
_cell.length_b   1.000
_cell.length_c   1.000
_cell.angle_alpha   90.00
_cell.angle_beta   90.00
_cell.angle_gamma   90.00
#
_symmetry.space_group_name_H-M   'P 1'
#
loop_
_entity.id
_entity.type
_entity.pdbx_description
1 polymer ?
#
loop_
_entity_poly.entity_id
_entity_poly.type
_entity_poly.pdbx_seq_one_letter_code
_entity_poly.pdbx_strand_id
1 'polypeptide(L)'
;MREHRSGYVSIIGSNFLYPIVRLFEELEKMGPKPPNEVQAGPYENGYSVAIIGLSIFMVESYINRARFIIDSKIPIPGKHNALTFFKKQFDQNELYEKLRELFVVRDTIVHNHPWEAMISSSADGLKFEVQPQHPSDKYGDKKFLNAIDLPSRKTKILKINLFPTRISYDDVKEVLKTSYEILTFIESTNKEYCVISYLPVNFYGKAVRFSDFIESLDEPVSERLTKKDDDDIAERVPD
;
A
#
# COMPACT_ATOMS: atom_id res chain seq x y z
N MET A 1 -41.65 10.84 -12.22
CA MET A 1 -40.45 10.30 -11.54
C MET A 1 -39.49 9.81 -12.61
N ARG A 2 -38.25 10.31 -12.67
CA ARG A 2 -37.22 9.67 -13.50
C ARG A 2 -36.72 8.46 -12.74
N GLU A 3 -36.87 7.27 -13.32
CA GLU A 3 -36.24 6.05 -12.81
C GLU A 3 -34.74 6.29 -12.64
N HIS A 4 -34.25 6.14 -11.41
CA HIS A 4 -32.84 6.17 -11.11
C HIS A 4 -32.25 4.86 -11.64
N ARG A 5 -31.81 4.83 -12.91
CA ARG A 5 -31.05 3.70 -13.44
C ARG A 5 -29.71 3.66 -12.70
N SER A 6 -29.59 2.78 -11.70
CA SER A 6 -28.31 2.51 -11.05
C SER A 6 -27.42 1.76 -12.04
N GLY A 7 -26.54 2.48 -12.73
CA GLY A 7 -25.54 1.88 -13.60
C GLY A 7 -24.53 1.05 -12.81
N TYR A 8 -24.02 -0.02 -13.40
CA TYR A 8 -22.90 -0.79 -12.86
C TYR A 8 -21.57 -0.19 -13.36
N VAL A 9 -20.60 -0.02 -12.46
CA VAL A 9 -19.23 0.42 -12.79
C VAL A 9 -18.26 -0.65 -12.36
N SER A 10 -17.68 -1.36 -13.33
CA SER A 10 -16.71 -2.41 -13.08
C SER A 10 -15.37 -1.83 -12.63
N ILE A 11 -14.84 -2.33 -11.50
CA ILE A 11 -13.46 -2.13 -11.08
C ILE A 11 -12.87 -3.41 -10.51
N ILE A 12 -11.54 -3.48 -10.49
CA ILE A 12 -10.79 -4.60 -9.95
C ILE A 12 -10.32 -4.36 -8.50
N GLY A 13 -10.47 -3.14 -7.96
CA GLY A 13 -9.91 -2.73 -6.67
C GLY A 13 -10.15 -3.71 -5.52
N SER A 14 -11.40 -4.09 -5.26
CA SER A 14 -11.76 -5.07 -4.22
C SER A 14 -11.13 -6.45 -4.42
N ASN A 15 -10.84 -6.85 -5.66
CA ASN A 15 -10.28 -8.16 -5.96
C ASN A 15 -8.81 -8.27 -5.54
N PHE A 16 -8.14 -7.15 -5.26
CA PHE A 16 -6.77 -7.17 -4.74
C PHE A 16 -6.70 -7.48 -3.24
N LEU A 17 -7.80 -7.36 -2.49
CA LEU A 17 -7.81 -7.65 -1.06
C LEU A 17 -7.33 -9.06 -0.73
N TYR A 18 -7.86 -10.06 -1.44
CA TYR A 18 -7.48 -11.46 -1.22
C TYR A 18 -5.97 -11.72 -1.45
N PRO A 19 -5.38 -11.40 -2.62
CA PRO A 19 -3.95 -11.63 -2.82
C PRO A 19 -3.08 -10.78 -1.88
N ILE A 20 -3.48 -9.56 -1.53
CA ILE A 20 -2.77 -8.73 -0.53
C ILE A 20 -2.67 -9.46 0.81
N VAL A 21 -3.80 -9.91 1.36
CA VAL A 21 -3.83 -10.57 2.67
C VAL A 21 -3.07 -11.90 2.64
N ARG A 22 -3.22 -12.68 1.56
CA ARG A 22 -2.47 -13.95 1.40
C ARG A 22 -0.97 -13.74 1.32
N LEU A 23 -0.50 -12.75 0.56
CA LEU A 23 0.93 -12.43 0.49
C LEU A 23 1.45 -11.93 1.85
N PHE A 24 0.63 -11.18 2.58
CA PHE A 24 0.98 -10.69 3.91
C PHE A 24 1.14 -11.83 4.92
N GLU A 25 0.23 -12.82 4.94
CA GLU A 25 0.37 -14.02 5.77
C GLU A 25 1.66 -14.78 5.47
N GLU A 26 2.00 -14.97 4.19
CA GLU A 26 3.23 -15.65 3.81
C GLU A 26 4.46 -14.86 4.24
N LEU A 27 4.43 -13.53 4.10
CA LEU A 27 5.49 -12.65 4.58
C LEU A 27 5.68 -12.76 6.11
N GLU A 28 4.60 -12.78 6.89
CA GLU A 28 4.67 -12.93 8.34
C GLU A 28 5.20 -14.30 8.79
N LYS A 29 4.75 -15.40 8.15
CA LYS A 29 5.20 -16.76 8.45
C LYS A 29 6.71 -16.93 8.28
N MET A 30 7.34 -16.13 7.40
CA MET A 30 8.79 -16.16 7.21
C MET A 30 9.57 -15.55 8.38
N GLY A 31 8.90 -14.83 9.28
CA GLY A 31 9.55 -14.11 10.38
C GLY A 31 10.44 -12.98 9.84
N PRO A 32 9.84 -11.91 9.27
CA PRO A 32 10.58 -10.84 8.64
C PRO A 32 11.56 -10.20 9.62
N LYS A 33 12.72 -9.81 9.11
CA LYS A 33 13.80 -9.24 9.92
C LYS A 33 14.11 -7.84 9.44
N PRO A 34 14.48 -6.92 10.34
CA PRO A 34 14.89 -5.59 9.92
C PRO A 34 15.97 -5.66 8.83
N PRO A 35 15.85 -4.86 7.76
CA PRO A 35 16.86 -4.84 6.70
C PRO A 35 18.22 -4.37 7.24
N ASN A 36 19.32 -4.93 6.70
CA ASN A 36 20.65 -4.35 6.91
C ASN A 36 20.78 -3.02 6.15
N GLU A 37 21.97 -2.42 6.05
CA GLU A 37 22.12 -1.09 5.43
C GLU A 37 21.82 -1.07 3.92
N VAL A 38 21.95 -2.19 3.22
CA VAL A 38 21.85 -2.26 1.77
C VAL A 38 20.55 -2.92 1.30
N GLN A 39 20.03 -3.89 2.06
CA GLN A 39 18.91 -4.71 1.60
C GLN A 39 18.11 -5.36 2.74
N ALA A 40 16.84 -5.67 2.44
CA ALA A 40 16.05 -6.66 3.14
C ALA A 40 16.41 -8.09 2.64
N GLY A 41 15.91 -9.11 3.31
CA GLY A 41 16.01 -10.48 2.79
C GLY A 41 15.32 -10.60 1.42
N PRO A 42 15.83 -11.42 0.48
CA PRO A 42 15.31 -11.46 -0.89
C PRO A 42 13.82 -11.86 -0.96
N TYR A 43 13.40 -12.81 -0.12
CA TYR A 43 11.99 -13.20 -0.02
C TYR A 43 11.15 -12.09 0.59
N GLU A 44 11.57 -11.53 1.73
CA GLU A 44 10.90 -10.40 2.37
C GLU A 44 10.70 -9.23 1.39
N ASN A 45 11.77 -8.84 0.68
CA ASN A 45 11.70 -7.77 -0.31
C ASN A 45 10.70 -8.07 -1.42
N GLY A 46 10.75 -9.28 -2.00
CA GLY A 46 9.85 -9.69 -3.08
C GLY A 46 8.38 -9.67 -2.68
N TYR A 47 8.05 -10.24 -1.52
CA TYR A 47 6.68 -10.19 -0.98
C TYR A 47 6.26 -8.76 -0.66
N SER A 48 7.12 -7.97 -0.01
CA SER A 48 6.82 -6.59 0.34
C SER A 48 6.52 -5.73 -0.89
N VAL A 49 7.36 -5.82 -1.92
CA VAL A 49 7.16 -5.10 -3.18
C VAL A 49 5.86 -5.50 -3.86
N ALA A 50 5.51 -6.80 -3.85
CA ALA A 50 4.25 -7.28 -4.43
C ALA A 50 3.03 -6.73 -3.68
N ILE A 51 3.03 -6.78 -2.34
CA ILE A 51 1.94 -6.26 -1.50
C ILE A 51 1.76 -4.76 -1.72
N ILE A 52 2.86 -4.00 -1.71
CA ILE A 52 2.84 -2.55 -1.92
C ILE A 52 2.28 -2.21 -3.31
N GLY A 53 2.73 -2.90 -4.36
CA GLY A 53 2.23 -2.72 -5.72
C GLY A 53 0.72 -2.94 -5.82
N LEU A 54 0.23 -4.08 -5.32
CA LEU A 54 -1.21 -4.40 -5.32
C LEU A 54 -2.04 -3.39 -4.51
N SER A 55 -1.52 -2.94 -3.37
CA SER A 55 -2.20 -1.95 -2.52
C SER A 55 -2.37 -0.61 -3.24
N ILE A 56 -1.33 -0.15 -3.95
CA ILE A 56 -1.40 1.10 -4.72
C ILE A 56 -2.32 0.95 -5.94
N PHE A 57 -2.32 -0.21 -6.61
CA PHE A 57 -3.26 -0.48 -7.70
C PHE A 57 -4.72 -0.50 -7.23
N MET A 58 -4.97 -1.01 -6.01
CA MET A 58 -6.29 -0.95 -5.38
C MET A 58 -6.74 0.50 -5.17
N VAL A 59 -5.88 1.36 -4.60
CA VAL A 59 -6.15 2.79 -4.42
C VAL A 59 -6.45 3.47 -5.75
N GLU A 60 -5.60 3.26 -6.76
CA GLU A 60 -5.77 3.84 -8.10
C GLU A 60 -7.07 3.36 -8.76
N SER A 61 -7.45 2.10 -8.57
CA SER A 61 -8.70 1.53 -9.09
C SER A 61 -9.94 2.24 -8.51
N TYR A 62 -9.99 2.46 -7.20
CA TYR A 62 -11.10 3.17 -6.56
C TYR A 62 -11.13 4.67 -6.90
N ILE A 63 -9.99 5.33 -7.00
CA ILE A 63 -9.93 6.72 -7.47
C ILE A 63 -10.47 6.83 -8.89
N ASN A 64 -10.10 5.91 -9.78
CA ASN A 64 -10.62 5.87 -11.15
C ASN A 64 -12.14 5.62 -11.19
N ARG A 65 -12.67 4.82 -10.26
CA ARG A 65 -14.13 4.64 -10.10
C ARG A 65 -14.83 5.92 -9.68
N ALA A 66 -14.30 6.58 -8.65
CA ALA A 66 -14.82 7.86 -8.17
C ALA A 66 -14.84 8.89 -9.32
N ARG A 67 -13.75 8.96 -10.09
CA ARG A 67 -13.67 9.80 -11.29
C ARG A 67 -14.75 9.47 -12.30
N PHE A 68 -14.91 8.21 -12.67
CA PHE A 68 -15.94 7.80 -13.64
C PHE A 68 -17.34 8.23 -13.21
N ILE A 69 -17.69 8.02 -11.94
CA ILE A 69 -19.02 8.36 -11.42
C ILE A 69 -19.22 9.87 -11.38
N ILE A 70 -18.21 10.64 -10.98
CA ILE A 70 -18.29 12.10 -10.92
C ILE A 70 -18.36 12.70 -12.33
N ASP A 71 -17.49 12.27 -13.24
CA ASP A 71 -17.46 12.75 -14.64
C ASP A 71 -18.78 12.43 -15.37
N SER A 72 -19.46 11.33 -15.00
CA SER A 72 -20.78 10.99 -15.54
C SER A 72 -21.89 11.97 -15.11
N LYS A 73 -21.69 12.69 -14.00
CA LYS A 73 -22.62 13.68 -13.45
C LYS A 73 -22.23 15.10 -13.87
N ILE A 74 -20.93 15.41 -13.85
CA ILE A 74 -20.35 16.72 -14.17
C ILE A 74 -19.06 16.49 -14.96
N PRO A 75 -19.06 16.63 -16.30
CA PRO A 75 -17.86 16.44 -17.09
C PRO A 75 -16.78 17.45 -16.70
N ILE A 76 -15.65 16.98 -16.16
CA ILE A 76 -14.51 17.84 -15.84
C ILE A 76 -13.64 17.94 -17.10
N PRO A 77 -13.41 19.14 -17.67
CA PRO A 77 -12.58 19.29 -18.86
C PRO A 77 -11.14 18.84 -18.63
N GLY A 78 -10.57 18.13 -19.62
CA GLY A 78 -9.15 17.74 -19.66
C GLY A 78 -8.83 16.34 -19.14
N LYS A 79 -7.63 15.85 -19.46
CA LYS A 79 -7.13 14.56 -18.95
C LYS A 79 -6.53 14.75 -17.55
N HIS A 80 -7.16 14.18 -16.52
CA HIS A 80 -6.62 14.17 -15.16
C HIS A 80 -6.17 12.76 -14.80
N ASN A 81 -4.91 12.60 -14.39
CA ASN A 81 -4.46 11.34 -13.76
C ASN A 81 -5.07 11.21 -12.35
N ALA A 82 -4.97 10.03 -11.73
CA ALA A 82 -5.57 9.74 -10.43
C ALA A 82 -5.18 10.78 -9.34
N LEU A 83 -3.91 11.18 -9.29
CA LEU A 83 -3.41 12.15 -8.32
C LEU A 83 -3.98 13.56 -8.54
N THR A 84 -4.02 14.03 -9.79
CA THR A 84 -4.58 15.34 -10.15
C THR A 84 -6.08 15.38 -9.91
N PHE A 85 -6.78 14.29 -10.24
CA PHE A 85 -8.19 14.14 -9.93
C PHE A 85 -8.43 14.19 -8.42
N PHE A 86 -7.68 13.41 -7.63
CA PHE A 86 -7.83 13.39 -6.18
C PHE A 86 -7.65 14.78 -5.58
N LYS A 87 -6.59 15.51 -5.96
CA LYS A 87 -6.34 16.88 -5.49
C LYS A 87 -7.48 17.86 -5.79
N LYS A 88 -8.06 17.76 -6.99
CA LYS A 88 -9.11 18.68 -7.43
C LYS A 88 -10.46 18.37 -6.79
N GLN A 89 -10.74 17.09 -6.58
CA GLN A 89 -12.04 16.61 -6.18
C GLN A 89 -12.20 16.48 -4.66
N PHE A 90 -11.10 16.18 -3.98
CA PHE A 90 -11.07 15.97 -2.54
C PHE A 90 -10.16 17.03 -1.92
N ASP A 91 -10.77 17.99 -1.20
CA ASP A 91 -10.07 19.07 -0.49
C ASP A 91 -9.41 18.55 0.79
N GLN A 92 -8.45 17.62 0.62
CA GLN A 92 -7.72 16.96 1.71
C GLN A 92 -6.23 16.97 1.39
N ASN A 93 -5.57 18.07 1.72
CA ASN A 93 -4.17 18.28 1.37
C ASN A 93 -3.24 17.24 2.01
N GLU A 94 -3.50 16.81 3.24
CA GLU A 94 -2.69 15.80 3.93
C GLU A 94 -2.76 14.43 3.22
N LEU A 95 -3.97 13.93 2.95
CA LEU A 95 -4.17 12.68 2.22
C LEU A 95 -3.62 12.75 0.79
N TYR A 96 -3.73 13.90 0.13
CA TYR A 96 -3.14 14.12 -1.18
C TYR A 96 -1.61 13.96 -1.15
N GLU A 97 -0.93 14.52 -0.14
CA GLU A 97 0.52 14.42 -0.02
C GLU A 97 0.97 12.98 0.30
N LYS A 98 0.23 12.25 1.15
CA LYS A 98 0.44 10.81 1.38
C LYS A 98 0.25 10.00 0.08
N LEU A 99 -0.85 10.23 -0.64
CA LEU A 99 -1.14 9.58 -1.93
C LEU A 99 -0.04 9.86 -2.97
N ARG A 100 0.49 11.09 -3.00
CA ARG A 100 1.61 11.45 -3.88
C ARG A 100 2.83 10.60 -3.58
N GLU A 101 3.19 10.42 -2.31
CA GLU A 101 4.32 9.56 -1.91
C GLU A 101 4.09 8.10 -2.27
N LEU A 102 2.88 7.55 -2.05
CA LEU A 102 2.55 6.19 -2.52
C LEU A 102 2.79 6.04 -4.02
N PHE A 103 2.37 7.00 -4.84
CA PHE A 103 2.65 6.95 -6.27
C PHE A 103 4.14 7.09 -6.61
N VAL A 104 4.96 7.74 -5.78
CA VAL A 104 6.43 7.75 -5.95
C VAL A 104 7.03 6.38 -5.62
N VAL A 105 6.55 5.72 -4.56
CA VAL A 105 6.96 4.36 -4.21
C VAL A 105 6.65 3.38 -5.34
N ARG A 106 5.43 3.45 -5.91
CA ARG A 106 5.06 2.67 -7.10
C ARG A 106 6.05 2.88 -8.25
N ASP A 107 6.32 4.14 -8.60
CA ASP A 107 7.21 4.46 -9.72
C ASP A 107 8.62 3.93 -9.47
N THR A 108 9.11 4.04 -8.23
CA THR A 108 10.41 3.51 -7.78
C THR A 108 10.49 1.99 -7.97
N ILE A 109 9.43 1.27 -7.60
CA ILE A 109 9.33 -0.19 -7.76
C ILE A 109 9.24 -0.58 -9.24
N VAL A 110 8.28 -0.01 -9.98
CA VAL A 110 7.93 -0.43 -11.34
C VAL A 110 9.02 -0.06 -12.34
N HIS A 111 9.64 1.11 -12.17
CA HIS A 111 10.74 1.55 -13.03
C HIS A 111 12.11 1.16 -12.49
N ASN A 112 12.17 0.48 -11.33
CA ASN A 112 13.38 0.03 -10.68
C ASN A 112 14.44 1.15 -10.62
N HIS A 113 14.11 2.29 -10.00
CA HIS A 113 15.02 3.44 -9.91
C HIS A 113 16.35 3.01 -9.27
N PRO A 114 17.43 2.88 -10.06
CA PRO A 114 18.65 2.26 -9.57
C PRO A 114 19.40 3.23 -8.65
N TRP A 115 20.10 2.67 -7.69
CA TRP A 115 21.03 3.39 -6.82
C TRP A 115 22.43 2.83 -6.97
N GLU A 116 23.43 3.69 -6.94
CA GLU A 116 24.84 3.31 -7.04
C GLU A 116 25.53 3.53 -5.69
N ALA A 117 26.23 2.52 -5.17
CA ALA A 117 26.96 2.61 -3.91
C ALA A 117 28.10 1.57 -3.85
N MET A 118 29.15 1.89 -3.10
CA MET A 118 30.17 0.92 -2.70
C MET A 118 29.71 0.21 -1.42
N ILE A 119 29.86 -1.11 -1.37
CA ILE A 119 29.39 -1.95 -0.26
C ILE A 119 30.53 -2.78 0.32
N SER A 120 30.46 -3.01 1.63
CA SER A 120 31.32 -3.95 2.35
C SER A 120 30.47 -4.98 3.10
N SER A 121 31.05 -6.15 3.37
CA SER A 121 30.40 -7.19 4.19
C SER A 121 30.86 -7.07 5.64
N SER A 122 29.92 -7.16 6.58
CA SER A 122 30.18 -7.15 8.02
C SER A 122 29.41 -8.28 8.72
N ALA A 123 29.65 -8.48 10.03
CA ALA A 123 28.91 -9.46 10.82
C ALA A 123 27.39 -9.20 10.83
N ASP A 124 26.97 -7.93 10.70
CA ASP A 124 25.56 -7.51 10.68
C ASP A 124 24.98 -7.49 9.25
N GLY A 125 25.70 -8.03 8.27
CA GLY A 125 25.33 -7.99 6.84
C GLY A 125 26.04 -6.90 6.05
N LEU A 126 25.43 -6.48 4.94
CA LEU A 126 26.01 -5.51 4.03
C LEU A 126 25.88 -4.07 4.57
N LYS A 127 26.94 -3.28 4.40
CA LYS A 127 27.03 -1.87 4.79
C LYS A 127 27.49 -1.01 3.62
N PHE A 128 27.10 0.26 3.61
CA PHE A 128 27.59 1.21 2.63
C PHE A 128 28.94 1.78 3.07
N GLU A 129 29.92 1.83 2.17
CA GLU A 129 31.20 2.51 2.44
C GLU A 129 31.10 4.02 2.26
N VAL A 130 30.18 4.45 1.40
CA VAL A 130 29.89 5.85 1.08
C VAL A 130 28.40 6.05 0.90
N GLN A 131 27.92 7.28 1.02
CA GLN A 131 26.50 7.57 0.79
C GLN A 131 26.09 7.17 -0.63
N PRO A 132 25.05 6.33 -0.78
CA PRO A 132 24.52 5.95 -2.08
C PRO A 132 24.10 7.15 -2.91
N GLN A 133 24.42 7.10 -4.19
CA GLN A 133 24.05 8.12 -5.14
C GLN A 133 22.82 7.66 -5.92
N HIS A 134 21.79 8.48 -5.91
CA HIS A 134 20.70 8.35 -6.85
C HIS A 134 21.08 9.12 -8.12
N PRO A 135 21.09 8.50 -9.30
CA PRO A 135 21.39 9.16 -10.56
C PRO A 135 20.20 10.05 -10.99
N SER A 136 19.90 11.10 -10.21
CA SER A 136 18.75 12.01 -10.38
C SER A 136 18.61 12.57 -11.79
N ASP A 137 19.74 12.75 -12.48
CA ASP A 137 19.80 13.36 -13.80
C ASP A 137 19.44 12.37 -14.91
N LYS A 138 19.44 11.06 -14.60
CA LYS A 138 19.09 9.97 -15.52
C LYS A 138 17.77 9.29 -15.13
N TYR A 139 17.47 9.26 -13.84
CA TYR A 139 16.33 8.57 -13.24
C TYR A 139 15.79 9.46 -12.12
N GLY A 140 14.52 9.85 -12.17
CA GLY A 140 13.90 10.74 -11.18
C GLY A 140 13.20 11.91 -11.85
N ASP A 141 11.87 11.84 -11.90
CA ASP A 141 11.08 13.00 -12.25
C ASP A 141 11.06 14.02 -11.09
N LYS A 142 10.61 15.25 -11.37
CA LYS A 142 10.47 16.30 -10.32
C LYS A 142 9.62 15.83 -9.14
N LYS A 143 8.70 14.90 -9.38
CA LYS A 143 7.81 14.33 -8.35
C LYS A 143 8.61 13.46 -7.37
N PHE A 144 9.54 12.63 -7.84
CA PHE A 144 10.45 11.85 -6.98
C PHE A 144 11.27 12.75 -6.06
N LEU A 145 11.95 13.76 -6.62
CA LEU A 145 12.81 14.69 -5.86
C LEU A 145 12.04 15.45 -4.78
N ASN A 146 10.76 15.76 -5.03
CA ASN A 146 9.92 16.44 -4.05
C ASN A 146 9.48 15.51 -2.90
N ALA A 147 9.43 14.20 -3.13
CA ALA A 147 8.97 13.21 -2.15
C ALA A 147 10.09 12.56 -1.34
N ILE A 148 11.33 12.52 -1.84
CA ILE A 148 12.45 11.83 -1.17
C ILE A 148 13.17 12.71 -0.14
N ASP A 149 13.45 12.14 1.03
CA ASP A 149 14.47 12.58 1.96
C ASP A 149 15.79 11.86 1.64
N LEU A 150 16.71 12.55 0.94
CA LEU A 150 17.94 11.94 0.41
C LEU A 150 18.81 11.25 1.47
N PRO A 151 19.06 11.84 2.67
CA PRO A 151 19.88 11.19 3.70
C PRO A 151 19.32 9.85 4.18
N SER A 152 18.01 9.76 4.41
CA SER A 152 17.37 8.51 4.85
C SER A 152 17.01 7.58 3.68
N ARG A 153 16.97 8.12 2.45
CA ARG A 153 16.53 7.44 1.22
C ARG A 153 15.09 6.96 1.32
N LYS A 154 14.29 7.65 2.12
CA LYS A 154 12.88 7.36 2.38
C LYS A 154 12.00 8.48 1.87
N THR A 155 10.70 8.23 1.76
CA THR A 155 9.74 9.31 1.54
C THR A 155 9.69 10.25 2.76
N LYS A 156 9.35 11.52 2.56
CA LYS A 156 9.42 12.54 3.62
C LYS A 156 8.32 12.36 4.66
N ILE A 157 7.12 11.99 4.25
CA ILE A 157 5.93 11.90 5.11
C ILE A 157 5.79 10.46 5.64
N LEU A 158 5.63 9.49 4.74
CA LEU A 158 5.36 8.10 5.08
C LEU A 158 6.60 7.33 5.55
N LYS A 159 7.81 7.87 5.36
CA LYS A 159 9.08 7.22 5.74
C LYS A 159 9.30 5.85 5.09
N ILE A 160 8.70 5.62 3.92
CA ILE A 160 8.84 4.38 3.14
C ILE A 160 10.17 4.38 2.39
N ASN A 161 10.90 3.26 2.39
CA ASN A 161 12.15 3.13 1.65
C ASN A 161 11.97 3.35 0.13
N LEU A 162 12.79 4.23 -0.45
CA LEU A 162 12.89 4.46 -1.90
C LEU A 162 14.15 3.83 -2.51
N PHE A 163 14.93 3.10 -1.70
CA PHE A 163 15.97 2.20 -2.17
C PHE A 163 15.33 0.81 -2.41
N PRO A 164 15.15 0.35 -3.66
CA PRO A 164 14.28 -0.80 -3.95
C PRO A 164 14.58 -2.08 -3.16
N THR A 165 15.86 -2.42 -3.00
CA THR A 165 16.29 -3.62 -2.27
C THR A 165 16.07 -3.54 -0.76
N ARG A 166 15.81 -2.35 -0.21
CA ARG A 166 15.54 -2.13 1.22
C ARG A 166 14.05 -2.15 1.57
N ILE A 167 13.16 -2.23 0.59
CA ILE A 167 11.72 -2.35 0.85
C ILE A 167 11.48 -3.61 1.69
N SER A 168 10.78 -3.44 2.81
CA SER A 168 10.74 -4.40 3.93
C SER A 168 9.32 -4.57 4.48
N TYR A 169 9.17 -5.38 5.52
CA TYR A 169 7.88 -5.59 6.20
C TYR A 169 7.27 -4.31 6.79
N ASP A 170 8.09 -3.42 7.36
CA ASP A 170 7.58 -2.17 7.94
C ASP A 170 7.01 -1.23 6.87
N ASP A 171 7.61 -1.19 5.68
CA ASP A 171 7.10 -0.42 4.54
C ASP A 171 5.72 -0.93 4.10
N VAL A 172 5.49 -2.24 4.16
CA VAL A 172 4.20 -2.86 3.83
C VAL A 172 3.10 -2.40 4.78
N LYS A 173 3.35 -2.44 6.09
CA LYS A 173 2.38 -1.99 7.10
C LYS A 173 1.97 -0.55 6.85
N GLU A 174 2.95 0.33 6.62
CA GLU A 174 2.70 1.75 6.37
C GLU A 174 1.86 1.97 5.10
N VAL A 175 2.20 1.27 4.00
CA VAL A 175 1.43 1.36 2.74
C VAL A 175 0.01 0.83 2.91
N LEU A 176 -0.20 -0.29 3.61
CA LEU A 176 -1.53 -0.86 3.83
C LEU A 176 -2.42 0.09 4.64
N LYS A 177 -1.89 0.61 5.76
CA LYS A 177 -2.61 1.58 6.60
C LYS A 177 -2.95 2.86 5.85
N THR A 178 -1.97 3.43 5.15
CA THR A 178 -2.17 4.65 4.35
C THR A 178 -3.17 4.43 3.22
N SER A 179 -3.10 3.28 2.55
CA SER A 179 -4.05 2.91 1.49
C SER A 179 -5.46 2.80 2.04
N TYR A 180 -5.61 2.16 3.20
CA TYR A 180 -6.90 2.02 3.88
C TYR A 180 -7.46 3.39 4.34
N GLU A 181 -6.62 4.26 4.91
CA GLU A 181 -6.98 5.64 5.28
C GLU A 181 -7.51 6.44 4.07
N ILE A 182 -6.83 6.38 2.93
CA ILE A 182 -7.26 7.05 1.70
C ILE A 182 -8.60 6.48 1.20
N LEU A 183 -8.74 5.14 1.17
CA LEU A 183 -9.94 4.49 0.66
C LEU A 183 -11.16 4.70 1.55
N THR A 184 -10.98 4.70 2.87
CA THR A 184 -12.06 4.98 3.84
C THR A 184 -12.49 6.44 3.80
N PHE A 185 -11.57 7.37 3.52
CA PHE A 185 -11.93 8.76 3.24
C PHE A 185 -12.78 8.89 1.95
N ILE A 186 -12.43 8.17 0.88
CA ILE A 186 -13.24 8.15 -0.35
C ILE A 186 -14.62 7.53 -0.07
N GLU A 187 -14.67 6.43 0.69
CA GLU A 187 -15.91 5.76 1.10
C GLU A 187 -16.81 6.68 1.96
N SER A 188 -16.24 7.43 2.90
CA SER A 188 -16.99 8.35 3.76
C SER A 188 -17.52 9.56 2.99
N THR A 189 -16.82 9.98 1.93
CA THR A 189 -17.30 11.03 1.03
C THR A 189 -18.52 10.57 0.24
N ASN A 190 -18.48 9.36 -0.33
CA ASN A 190 -19.63 8.73 -0.96
C ASN A 190 -19.40 7.22 -1.12
N LYS A 191 -20.29 6.40 -0.55
CA LYS A 191 -20.25 4.93 -0.69
C LYS A 191 -20.41 4.47 -2.14
N GLU A 192 -20.98 5.29 -3.02
CA GLU A 192 -20.99 5.01 -4.45
C GLU A 192 -19.59 5.06 -5.05
N TYR A 193 -18.56 5.64 -4.42
CA TYR A 193 -17.20 5.75 -4.97
C TYR A 193 -16.30 4.59 -4.54
N CYS A 194 -16.39 4.23 -3.27
CA CYS A 194 -15.57 3.20 -2.64
C CYS A 194 -16.40 2.48 -1.58
N VAL A 195 -16.15 1.18 -1.48
CA VAL A 195 -16.70 0.29 -0.47
C VAL A 195 -15.54 -0.62 -0.07
N ILE A 196 -15.00 -0.46 1.14
CA ILE A 196 -13.80 -1.21 1.54
C ILE A 196 -13.87 -1.70 2.98
N SER A 197 -14.36 -0.87 3.90
CA SER A 197 -14.29 -1.12 5.34
C SER A 197 -14.92 -2.45 5.76
N TYR A 198 -16.08 -2.80 5.20
CA TYR A 198 -16.83 -4.01 5.55
C TYR A 198 -16.53 -5.21 4.66
N LEU A 199 -15.63 -5.09 3.68
CA LEU A 199 -15.35 -6.21 2.79
C LEU A 199 -14.65 -7.34 3.56
N PRO A 200 -15.14 -8.58 3.46
CA PRO A 200 -14.55 -9.70 4.16
C PRO A 200 -13.25 -10.12 3.48
N VAL A 201 -12.25 -10.45 4.29
CA VAL A 201 -11.00 -11.09 3.87
C VAL A 201 -10.77 -12.34 4.71
N ASN A 202 -10.04 -13.31 4.16
CA ASN A 202 -9.60 -14.47 4.92
C ASN A 202 -8.19 -14.21 5.43
N PHE A 203 -8.04 -14.11 6.75
CA PHE A 203 -6.78 -13.91 7.44
C PHE A 203 -6.54 -15.05 8.44
N TYR A 204 -5.46 -15.81 8.24
CA TYR A 204 -5.10 -17.04 8.92
C TYR A 204 -6.22 -18.09 8.99
N GLY A 205 -7.04 -18.18 7.95
CA GLY A 205 -8.17 -19.12 7.88
C GLY A 205 -9.48 -18.54 8.43
N LYS A 206 -9.45 -17.36 9.05
CA LYS A 206 -10.63 -16.70 9.62
C LYS A 206 -11.17 -15.62 8.69
N ALA A 207 -12.49 -15.60 8.54
CA ALA A 207 -13.16 -14.50 7.86
C ALA A 207 -13.23 -13.28 8.79
N VAL A 208 -12.48 -12.22 8.47
CA VAL A 208 -12.46 -10.95 9.22
C VAL A 208 -12.83 -9.80 8.29
N ARG A 209 -13.23 -8.65 8.84
CA ARG A 209 -13.38 -7.45 8.01
C ARG A 209 -12.00 -6.93 7.64
N PHE A 210 -11.90 -6.29 6.48
CA PHE A 210 -10.63 -5.66 6.10
C PHE A 210 -10.19 -4.58 7.10
N SER A 211 -11.13 -3.86 7.73
CA SER A 211 -10.84 -2.97 8.85
C SER A 211 -10.06 -3.65 9.97
N ASP A 212 -10.56 -4.82 10.40
CA ASP A 212 -10.02 -5.56 11.54
C ASP A 212 -8.62 -6.11 11.21
N PHE A 213 -8.42 -6.54 9.95
CA PHE A 213 -7.11 -6.90 9.44
C PHE A 213 -6.11 -5.72 9.52
N ILE A 214 -6.51 -4.52 9.06
CA ILE A 214 -5.64 -3.34 9.08
C ILE A 214 -5.30 -2.90 10.52
N GLU A 215 -6.28 -2.91 11.41
CA GLU A 215 -6.08 -2.61 12.84
C GLU A 215 -5.14 -3.62 13.50
N SER A 216 -5.23 -4.90 13.09
CA SER A 216 -4.39 -5.94 13.64
C SER A 216 -2.90 -5.74 13.33
N LEU A 217 -2.50 -4.97 12.31
CA LEU A 217 -1.10 -4.88 11.82
C LEU A 217 -0.08 -4.39 12.86
N ASP A 218 -0.53 -3.73 13.92
CA ASP A 218 0.31 -3.27 15.04
C ASP A 218 0.48 -4.29 16.16
N GLU A 219 -0.33 -5.34 16.17
CA GLU A 219 -0.19 -6.43 17.15
C GLU A 219 1.13 -7.19 16.92
N PRO A 220 1.72 -7.81 17.94
CA PRO A 220 2.79 -8.78 17.73
C PRO A 220 2.31 -9.95 16.87
N VAL A 221 3.15 -10.44 15.95
CA VAL A 221 2.84 -11.62 15.10
C VAL A 221 2.42 -12.82 15.97
N SER A 222 3.07 -13.00 17.12
CA SER A 222 2.74 -14.06 18.07
C SER A 222 1.30 -13.97 18.60
N GLU A 223 0.78 -12.76 18.82
CA GLU A 223 -0.60 -12.56 19.33
C GLU A 223 -1.64 -12.76 18.22
N ARG A 224 -1.32 -12.41 16.97
CA ARG A 224 -2.18 -12.69 15.81
C ARG A 224 -2.30 -14.20 15.52
N LEU A 225 -1.21 -14.94 15.69
CA LEU A 225 -1.17 -16.38 15.43
C LEU A 225 -1.82 -17.21 16.55
N THR A 226 -1.84 -16.74 17.81
CA THR A 226 -2.46 -17.47 18.94
C THR A 226 -3.96 -17.26 19.04
N LYS A 227 -4.49 -16.10 18.60
CA LYS A 227 -5.95 -15.91 18.41
C LYS A 227 -6.57 -16.98 17.51
N LYS A 228 -5.77 -17.76 16.77
CA LYS A 228 -6.19 -18.91 15.96
C LYS A 228 -6.83 -20.04 16.78
N ASP A 229 -6.34 -20.31 17.99
CA ASP A 229 -6.64 -21.58 18.69
C ASP A 229 -7.85 -21.51 19.64
N ASP A 230 -8.22 -20.32 20.13
CA ASP A 230 -9.29 -20.18 21.13
C ASP A 230 -10.72 -20.22 20.53
N ASP A 231 -10.91 -19.80 19.28
CA ASP A 231 -12.25 -19.78 18.65
C ASP A 231 -12.64 -21.12 17.99
N ASP A 232 -11.68 -22.02 17.70
CA ASP A 232 -11.96 -23.31 17.06
C ASP A 232 -12.51 -24.38 18.03
N ILE A 233 -12.61 -24.06 19.33
CA ILE A 233 -13.14 -24.97 20.36
C ILE A 233 -14.64 -24.69 20.68
N ALA A 234 -15.20 -23.55 20.26
CA ALA A 234 -16.54 -23.13 20.69
C ALA A 234 -17.72 -23.60 19.80
N GLU A 235 -17.49 -24.12 18.59
CA GLU A 235 -18.59 -24.48 17.66
C GLU A 235 -18.52 -25.93 17.15
N ARG A 236 -18.49 -26.92 18.07
CA ARG A 236 -18.90 -28.30 17.75
C ARG A 236 -19.58 -28.99 18.94
N VAL A 237 -20.80 -28.57 19.25
CA VAL A 237 -21.78 -29.47 19.90
C VAL A 237 -23.13 -29.30 19.18
N PRO A 238 -23.45 -30.18 18.22
CA PRO A 238 -24.82 -30.35 17.77
C PRO A 238 -25.56 -31.32 18.71
N ASP A 239 -26.62 -30.83 19.34
CA ASP A 239 -27.74 -31.67 19.79
C ASP A 239 -28.71 -31.92 18.63
#